data_AF-A0A6I4NHG6-F1
#
_entry.id   AF-A0A6I4NHG6-F1
#
_cell.length_a   1.000
_cell.length_b   1.000
_cell.length_c   1.000
_cell.angle_alpha   90.00
_cell.angle_beta   90.00
_cell.angle_gamma   90.00
#
_symmetry.space_group_name_H-M   'P 1'
#
loop_
_entity.id
_entity.type
_entity.pdbx_description
1 polymer ?
#
loop_
_entity_poly.entity_id
_entity_poly.type
_entity_poly.pdbx_seq_one_letter_code
_entity_poly.pdbx_strand_id
1 'polypeptide(L)' 'MESFKTIATFNFAHETVVLKHLLEQEEIPYFFENEIMLSVVPFYNSALGGIKLKVHPNDFEQVQEILDNLNNPLKIV' A
#
# COMPACT_ATOMS: atom_id res chain seq x y z
N MET A 1 5.48 -4.26 21.22
CA MET A 1 4.38 -3.39 20.77
C MET A 1 4.53 -3.28 19.26
N GLU A 2 3.85 -4.14 18.52
CA GLU A 2 3.94 -4.23 17.07
C GLU A 2 3.18 -3.05 16.45
N SER A 3 3.83 -1.89 16.43
CA SER A 3 3.23 -0.63 16.01
C SER A 3 3.27 -0.53 14.49
N PHE A 4 2.39 -1.24 13.79
CA PHE A 4 2.22 -1.06 12.34
C PHE A 4 1.89 0.41 12.02
N LYS A 5 2.62 0.99 11.08
CA LYS A 5 2.41 2.36 10.62
C LYS A 5 1.80 2.37 9.24
N THR A 6 0.79 3.22 9.04
CA THR A 6 0.25 3.48 7.72
C THR A 6 1.24 4.30 6.90
N ILE A 7 1.61 3.82 5.72
CA ILE A 7 2.55 4.48 4.80
C ILE A 7 1.84 5.10 3.59
N ALA A 8 0.77 4.47 3.11
CA ALA A 8 0.02 4.93 1.94
C ALA A 8 -1.47 4.61 2.06
N THR A 9 -2.28 5.35 1.31
CA THR A 9 -3.74 5.16 1.26
C THR A 9 -4.20 5.14 -0.19
N PHE A 10 -5.00 4.15 -0.57
CA PHE A 10 -5.47 3.94 -1.94
C PHE A 10 -6.99 4.03 -2.00
N ASN A 11 -7.52 4.45 -3.14
CA ASN A 11 -8.97 4.56 -3.32
C ASN A 11 -9.56 3.29 -3.93
N PHE A 12 -8.77 2.57 -4.73
CA PHE A 12 -9.22 1.38 -5.43
C PHE A 12 -8.31 0.19 -5.20
N ALA A 13 -8.90 -1.00 -5.11
CA ALA A 13 -8.16 -2.26 -4.90
C ALA A 13 -7.22 -2.61 -6.05
N HIS A 14 -7.48 -2.14 -7.28
CA HIS A 14 -6.59 -2.42 -8.41
C HIS A 14 -5.27 -1.65 -8.32
N GLU A 15 -5.24 -0.49 -7.64
CA GLU A 15 -4.03 0.31 -7.45
C GLU A 15 -3.04 -0.40 -6.52
N THR A 16 -3.54 -1.24 -5.60
CA THR A 16 -2.69 -1.94 -4.63
C THR A 16 -2.04 -3.19 -5.22
N VAL A 17 -2.52 -3.74 -6.34
CA VAL A 17 -2.03 -5.01 -6.92
C VAL A 17 -0.55 -4.94 -7.28
N VAL A 18 -0.13 -3.84 -7.92
CA VAL A 18 1.28 -3.65 -8.32
C VAL A 18 2.18 -3.59 -7.08
N LEU A 19 1.75 -2.82 -6.08
CA LEU A 19 2.51 -2.65 -4.84
C LEU A 19 2.55 -3.96 -4.04
N LYS A 20 1.45 -4.73 -4.02
CA LYS A 20 1.36 -6.03 -3.37
C LYS A 20 2.41 -6.99 -3.91
N HIS A 21 2.52 -7.10 -5.23
CA HIS A 21 3.54 -7.94 -5.85
C HIS A 21 4.96 -7.47 -5.53
N LEU A 22 5.23 -6.17 -5.55
CA LEU A 22 6.56 -5.66 -5.19
C LEU A 22 6.93 -5.98 -3.73
N LEU A 23 6.00 -5.78 -2.80
CA LEU A 23 6.20 -6.11 -1.39
C LEU A 23 6.39 -7.61 -1.16
N GLU A 24 5.67 -8.46 -1.90
CA GLU A 24 5.86 -9.92 -1.88
C GLU A 24 7.24 -10.34 -2.43
N GLN A 25 7.72 -9.69 -3.50
CA GLN A 25 9.05 -9.96 -4.06
C GLN A 25 10.19 -9.57 -3.11
N GLU A 26 10.00 -8.50 -2.33
CA GLU A 26 10.95 -8.03 -1.33
C GLU A 26 10.80 -8.75 0.03
N GLU A 27 9.88 -9.72 0.12
CA GLU A 27 9.55 -10.47 1.35
C GLU A 27 9.17 -9.57 2.54
N ILE A 28 8.60 -8.40 2.28
CA ILE A 28 8.25 -7.41 3.30
C ILE A 28 6.89 -7.75 3.93
N PRO A 29 6.76 -7.82 5.26
CA PRO A 29 5.47 -8.00 5.91
C PRO A 29 4.61 -6.73 5.81
N TYR A 30 3.45 -6.85 5.15
CA TYR A 30 2.50 -5.75 4.95
C TYR A 30 1.06 -6.13 5.35
N PHE A 31 0.25 -5.10 5.59
CA PHE A 31 -1.17 -5.25 5.90
C PHE A 31 -2.00 -4.17 5.19
N PHE A 32 -2.88 -4.59 4.27
CA PHE A 32 -3.84 -3.70 3.64
C PHE A 32 -5.17 -3.70 4.40
N GLU A 33 -5.41 -2.64 5.17
CA GLU A 33 -6.67 -2.44 5.86
C GLU A 33 -7.75 -1.99 4.85
N ASN A 34 -8.94 -2.59 4.94
CA ASN A 34 -10.11 -2.30 4.09
C ASN A 34 -10.02 -2.72 2.61
N GLU A 35 -8.97 -3.42 2.16
CA GLU A 35 -8.83 -3.88 0.75
C GLU A 35 -10.03 -4.73 0.31
N ILE A 36 -10.34 -5.77 1.09
CA ILE A 36 -11.43 -6.71 0.79
C ILE A 36 -12.78 -5.98 0.86
N MET A 37 -12.96 -5.11 1.86
CA MET A 37 -14.22 -4.38 2.02
C MET A 37 -14.48 -3.45 0.83
N LEU A 38 -13.47 -2.70 0.37
CA LEU A 38 -13.64 -1.82 -0.79
C LEU A 38 -13.75 -2.56 -2.12
N SER A 39 -13.25 -3.79 -2.21
CA SER A 39 -13.50 -4.67 -3.36
C SER A 39 -14.98 -5.09 -3.45
N VAL A 40 -15.62 -5.36 -2.31
CA VAL A 40 -17.04 -5.79 -2.26
C VAL A 40 -18.01 -4.61 -2.27
N VAL A 41 -17.70 -3.52 -1.55
CA VAL A 41 -18.52 -2.31 -1.43
C VAL A 41 -17.73 -1.05 -1.79
N PRO A 42 -17.44 -0.81 -3.09
CA PRO A 42 -16.58 0.28 -3.54
C PRO A 42 -17.10 1.69 -3.21
N PHE A 43 -18.43 1.85 -3.04
CA PHE A 43 -19.04 3.14 -2.71
C PHE A 43 -18.75 3.65 -1.29
N TYR A 44 -18.20 2.80 -0.40
CA TYR A 44 -17.88 3.16 0.98
C TYR A 44 -16.48 3.79 1.15
N ASN A 45 -15.75 4.04 0.06
CA ASN A 45 -14.40 4.63 0.10
C ASN A 45 -14.31 5.89 0.98
N SER A 46 -15.26 6.82 0.80
CA SER A 46 -15.31 8.08 1.56
C SER A 46 -15.58 7.90 3.06
N ALA A 47 -16.23 6.80 3.46
CA ALA A 47 -16.53 6.51 4.86
C ALA A 47 -15.40 5.73 5.56
N LEU A 48 -14.70 4.87 4.82
CA LEU A 48 -13.59 4.05 5.34
C LEU A 48 -12.24 4.78 5.28
N GLY A 49 -12.15 5.83 4.44
CA GLY A 49 -10.91 6.57 4.21
C GLY A 49 -9.92 5.77 3.37
N GLY A 50 -10.40 4.96 2.43
CA GLY A 50 -9.58 4.16 1.53
C GLY A 50 -8.96 2.90 2.13
N ILE A 51 -8.17 2.25 1.29
CA ILE A 51 -7.34 1.10 1.62
C ILE A 51 -6.05 1.62 2.23
N LYS A 52 -5.79 1.33 3.50
CA LYS A 52 -4.58 1.80 4.18
C LYS A 52 -3.53 0.70 4.17
N LEU A 53 -2.40 0.97 3.53
CA LEU A 53 -1.23 0.11 3.60
C LEU A 53 -0.50 0.39 4.91
N LYS A 54 -0.42 -0.63 5.76
CA LYS A 54 0.33 -0.61 7.00
C LYS A 54 1.53 -1.55 6.92
N VAL A 55 2.66 -1.10 7.42
CA VAL A 55 3.92 -1.86 7.43
C VAL A 55 4.59 -1.75 8.79
N HIS A 56 5.48 -2.69 9.09
CA HIS A 56 6.24 -2.64 10.33
C HIS A 56 7.22 -1.45 10.27
N PRO A 57 7.46 -0.72 11.38
CA PRO A 57 8.30 0.48 11.38
C PRO A 57 9.75 0.23 10.97
N ASN A 58 10.24 -1.01 11.12
CA ASN A 58 11.58 -1.39 10.64
C ASN A 58 11.67 -1.40 9.11
N ASP A 59 10.58 -1.74 8.43
CA ASP A 59 10.50 -1.86 6.97
C ASP A 59 9.97 -0.56 6.33
N PHE A 60 9.67 0.45 7.14
CA PHE A 60 9.05 1.69 6.69
C PHE A 60 9.93 2.42 5.66
N GLU A 61 11.24 2.52 5.89
CA GLU A 61 12.16 3.19 4.97
C GLU A 61 12.26 2.45 3.63
N GLN A 62 12.37 1.11 3.67
CA GLN A 62 12.43 0.28 2.45
C GLN A 62 11.15 0.41 1.62
N VAL A 63 9.98 0.33 2.26
CA VAL A 63 8.68 0.47 1.58
C VAL A 63 8.50 1.88 1.04
N GLN A 64 9.00 2.90 1.74
CA GLN A 64 8.99 4.28 1.27
C GLN A 64 9.86 4.44 0.01
N GLU A 65 11.03 3.81 -0.05
CA GLU A 65 11.86 3.79 -1.26
C GLU A 65 11.15 3.11 -2.43
N ILE A 66 10.48 1.98 -2.20
CA ILE A 66 9.70 1.29 -3.25
C ILE A 66 8.61 2.23 -3.79
N LEU A 67 7.87 2.90 -2.91
CA LEU A 67 6.83 3.88 -3.26
C LEU A 67 7.39 5.05 -4.06
N ASP A 68 8.55 5.59 -3.68
CA ASP A 68 9.20 6.70 -4.39
C ASP A 68 9.64 6.28 -5.80
N ASN A 69 10.24 5.09 -5.92
CA ASN A 69 10.61 4.50 -7.22
C ASN A 69 9.40 4.29 -8.13
N LEU A 70 8.26 3.86 -7.56
CA LEU A 70 7.01 3.64 -8.29
C LEU A 70 6.40 4.96 -8.80
N ASN A 71 6.57 6.05 -8.05
CA ASN A 71 6.06 7.37 -8.40
C ASN A 71 7.03 8.16 -9.30
N ASN A 72 8.24 7.65 -9.53
CA ASN A 72 9.23 8.31 -10.37
C ASN A 72 8.83 8.13 -11.84
N PRO A 73 8.56 9.21 -12.60
CA PRO A 73 8.29 9.10 -14.02
C PRO A 73 9.54 8.53 -14.68
N LEU A 74 9.45 7.29 -15.18
CA LEU A 74 10.49 6.61 -15.94
C LEU A 74 11.14 7.62 -16.90
N LYS A 75 12.33 8.11 -16.55
CA LYS A 75 13.14 8.90 -17.47
C LYS A 75 13.65 7.93 -18.51
N ILE A 76 12.87 7.77 -19.57
CA ILE A 76 13.33 7.13 -20.80
C ILE A 76 14.41 8.07 -21.34
N VAL A 77 15.67 7.65 -21.20
CA VAL A 77 16.85 8.28 -21.80
C VAL A 77 17.12 7.69 -23.17
#